data_AF-A0A7S1CHE3-F1
#
_entry.id   AF-A0A7S1CHE3-F1
#
_cell.length_a   1.000
_cell.length_b   1.000
_cell.length_c   1.000
_cell.angle_alpha   90.00
_cell.angle_beta   90.00
_cell.angle_gamma   90.00
#
_symmetry.space_group_name_H-M   'P 1'
#
loop_
_entity.id
_entity.type
_entity.pdbx_description
1 polymer ?
#
loop_
_entity_poly.entity_id
_entity_poly.type
_entity_poly.pdbx_seq_one_letter_code
_entity_poly.pdbx_strand_id
1 'polypeptide(L)'
;GDFEAVEFDGGHFYLTKPEDGAAVAGSSFTKLLTFVGSRLEAGAEAMTAAALTQMHKWNSERMPYPHDKCLHDLFVDQAAKTPDLPAIVDPAAGVTLTFREVDALTDALATMLYHRGVGPGVPVGIFFERSAEYLLAYISAHKAGGAYMPIETVYPPDLLARVCSQVQPPVVFT
;
A
#
# COMPACT_ATOMS: atom_id res chain seq x y z
N GLY A 1 3.86 1.97 -27.31
CA GLY A 1 3.68 1.17 -26.09
C GLY A 1 2.23 0.78 -26.09
N ASP A 2 1.96 -0.50 -26.30
CA ASP A 2 0.65 -0.98 -26.69
C ASP A 2 -0.40 -0.69 -25.61
N PHE A 3 -1.42 0.05 -26.02
CA PHE A 3 -2.58 0.39 -25.21
C PHE A 3 -3.68 -0.60 -25.56
N GLU A 4 -4.07 -1.47 -24.62
CA GLU A 4 -5.29 -2.26 -24.79
C GLU A 4 -6.51 -1.36 -24.57
N ALA A 5 -7.15 -1.00 -25.67
CA ALA A 5 -8.48 -0.40 -25.64
C ALA A 5 -9.48 -1.46 -25.20
N VAL A 6 -10.15 -1.24 -24.07
CA VAL A 6 -11.33 -2.03 -23.69
C VAL A 6 -12.54 -1.33 -24.29
N GLU A 7 -13.17 -1.95 -25.29
CA GLU A 7 -14.39 -1.42 -25.90
C GLU A 7 -15.59 -1.61 -24.96
N PHE A 8 -16.33 -0.53 -24.75
CA PHE A 8 -17.69 -0.60 -24.23
C PHE A 8 -18.54 0.45 -24.94
N ASP A 9 -19.59 -0.04 -25.61
CA ASP A 9 -20.72 0.69 -26.21
C ASP A 9 -20.46 2.16 -26.62
N GLY A 10 -19.62 2.35 -27.64
CA GLY A 10 -19.54 3.61 -28.39
C GLY A 10 -18.63 4.71 -27.81
N GLY A 11 -17.72 4.42 -26.89
CA GLY A 11 -16.71 5.38 -26.42
C GLY A 11 -15.35 4.76 -26.10
N HIS A 12 -14.27 5.53 -26.29
CA HIS A 12 -12.91 5.15 -25.90
C HIS A 12 -12.51 5.83 -24.58
N PHE A 13 -12.02 5.07 -23.60
CA PHE A 13 -11.34 5.61 -22.42
C PHE A 13 -9.89 5.13 -22.35
N TYR A 14 -9.00 6.00 -21.89
CA TYR A 14 -7.60 5.68 -21.60
C TYR A 14 -7.39 5.79 -20.10
N LEU A 15 -7.08 4.68 -19.43
CA LEU A 15 -6.53 4.72 -18.08
C LEU A 15 -5.04 5.08 -18.20
N THR A 16 -4.71 6.31 -17.86
CA THR A 16 -3.34 6.82 -17.84
C THR A 16 -2.70 6.54 -16.49
N LYS A 17 -1.38 6.35 -16.48
CA LYS A 17 -0.63 6.31 -15.23
C LYS A 17 -0.65 7.70 -14.58
N PRO A 18 -0.66 7.80 -13.24
CA PRO A 18 -0.77 9.08 -12.52
C PRO A 18 0.27 10.12 -12.95
N GLU A 19 1.48 9.68 -13.31
CA GLU A 19 2.61 10.52 -13.71
C GLU A 19 2.41 11.27 -15.05
N ASP A 20 1.54 10.79 -15.94
CA ASP A 20 1.22 11.44 -17.23
C ASP A 20 -0.05 12.33 -17.15
N GLY A 21 -0.72 12.35 -16.00
CA GLY A 21 -2.10 12.79 -15.87
C GLY A 21 -2.33 14.25 -15.48
N ALA A 22 -1.38 14.98 -14.91
CA ALA A 22 -1.68 16.27 -14.26
C ALA A 22 -2.27 17.34 -15.21
N ALA A 23 -1.86 17.36 -16.48
CA ALA A 23 -2.39 18.29 -17.48
C ALA A 23 -3.60 17.73 -18.27
N VAL A 24 -3.73 16.41 -18.40
CA VAL A 24 -4.79 15.74 -19.18
C VAL A 24 -6.02 15.40 -18.32
N ALA A 25 -5.83 15.15 -17.03
CA ALA A 25 -6.89 14.76 -16.09
C ALA A 25 -7.96 15.83 -15.93
N GLY A 26 -7.60 17.12 -15.92
CA GLY A 26 -8.60 18.20 -15.85
C GLY A 26 -9.55 18.20 -17.06
N SER A 27 -9.04 17.95 -18.26
CA SER A 27 -9.85 17.94 -19.50
C SER A 27 -10.67 16.65 -19.65
N SER A 28 -10.06 15.50 -19.38
CA SER A 28 -10.69 14.19 -19.57
C SER A 28 -11.71 13.88 -18.47
N PHE A 29 -11.45 14.28 -17.22
CA PHE A 29 -12.41 14.11 -16.11
C PHE A 29 -13.64 15.00 -16.30
N THR A 30 -13.48 16.26 -16.72
CA THR A 30 -14.63 17.12 -17.05
C THR A 30 -15.43 16.57 -18.23
N LYS A 31 -14.78 16.07 -19.28
CA LYS A 31 -15.47 15.41 -20.40
C LYS A 31 -16.24 14.17 -19.97
N LEU A 32 -15.66 13.32 -19.11
CA LEU A 32 -16.34 12.17 -18.51
C LEU A 32 -17.57 12.61 -17.70
N LEU A 33 -17.42 13.61 -16.83
CA LEU A 33 -18.52 14.11 -16.01
C LEU A 33 -19.63 14.75 -16.84
N THR A 34 -19.29 15.48 -17.91
CA THR A 34 -20.29 16.02 -18.85
C THR A 34 -20.97 14.90 -19.64
N PHE A 35 -20.21 13.90 -20.09
CA PHE A 35 -20.72 12.74 -20.85
C PHE A 35 -21.66 11.87 -20.02
N VAL A 36 -21.28 11.57 -18.76
CA VAL A 36 -22.11 10.85 -17.80
C VAL A 36 -23.31 11.72 -17.41
N GLY A 37 -23.08 12.99 -17.07
CA GLY A 37 -24.14 13.93 -16.70
C GLY A 37 -25.19 14.15 -17.78
N SER A 38 -24.83 14.07 -19.07
CA SER A 38 -25.77 14.20 -20.19
C SER A 38 -26.52 12.90 -20.51
N ARG A 39 -26.17 11.76 -19.90
CA ARG A 39 -26.71 10.41 -20.17
C ARG A 39 -27.34 9.74 -18.95
N LEU A 40 -27.21 10.34 -17.77
CA LEU A 40 -28.05 10.01 -16.63
C LEU A 40 -29.47 10.49 -16.95
N GLU A 41 -30.26 9.63 -17.61
CA GLU A 41 -31.72 9.72 -17.62
C GLU A 41 -32.20 9.89 -16.17
N ALA A 42 -33.29 10.61 -15.95
CA ALA A 42 -33.92 10.88 -14.66
C ALA A 42 -34.49 9.60 -14.01
N GLY A 43 -33.61 8.62 -13.77
CA GLY A 43 -33.93 7.21 -13.53
C GLY A 43 -32.70 6.31 -13.34
N ALA A 44 -31.46 6.76 -13.58
CA ALA A 44 -30.36 6.25 -12.76
C ALA A 44 -30.72 6.62 -11.33
N GLU A 45 -30.86 5.65 -10.41
CA GLU A 45 -31.19 5.94 -9.02
C GLU A 45 -30.17 6.95 -8.47
N ALA A 46 -30.52 8.22 -8.54
CA ALA A 46 -29.76 9.30 -7.96
C ALA A 46 -29.64 8.94 -6.50
N MET A 47 -28.40 8.90 -5.99
CA MET A 47 -28.10 8.64 -4.59
C MET A 47 -29.10 9.43 -3.74
N THR A 48 -30.09 8.72 -3.19
CA THR A 48 -31.25 9.36 -2.61
C THR A 48 -30.82 10.20 -1.42
N ALA A 49 -31.62 11.18 -1.00
CA ALA A 49 -31.33 11.93 0.22
C ALA A 49 -31.10 10.99 1.44
N ALA A 50 -31.80 9.84 1.45
CA ALA A 50 -31.59 8.78 2.45
C ALA A 50 -30.23 8.09 2.30
N ALA A 51 -29.80 7.73 1.09
CA ALA A 51 -28.47 7.15 0.84
C ALA A 51 -27.33 8.13 1.19
N LEU A 52 -27.48 9.43 0.86
CA LEU A 52 -26.56 10.49 1.26
C LEU A 52 -26.47 10.63 2.79
N THR A 53 -27.61 10.57 3.47
CA THR A 53 -27.66 10.64 4.94
C THR A 53 -26.97 9.43 5.57
N GLN A 54 -27.18 8.23 5.01
CA GLN A 54 -26.55 7.00 5.48
C GLN A 54 -25.03 7.00 5.22
N MET A 55 -24.59 7.50 4.06
CA MET A 55 -23.18 7.69 3.74
C MET A 55 -22.53 8.69 4.70
N HIS A 56 -23.18 9.82 4.97
CA HIS A 56 -22.70 10.78 5.97
C HIS A 56 -22.59 10.16 7.35
N LYS A 57 -23.56 9.32 7.75
CA LYS A 57 -23.47 8.58 9.01
C LYS A 57 -22.24 7.68 9.06
N TRP A 58 -21.99 6.87 8.03
CA TRP A 58 -20.79 6.02 7.94
C TRP A 58 -19.48 6.82 7.94
N ASN A 59 -19.47 8.00 7.31
CA ASN A 59 -18.28 8.85 7.20
C ASN A 59 -18.11 9.82 8.39
N SER A 60 -19.09 9.93 9.28
CA SER A 60 -19.09 10.89 10.40
C SER A 60 -18.35 10.39 11.63
N GLU A 61 -18.23 9.07 11.81
CA GLU A 61 -17.44 8.47 12.88
C GLU A 61 -15.97 8.39 12.45
N ARG A 62 -15.23 9.49 12.64
CA ARG A 62 -13.78 9.46 12.51
C ARG A 62 -13.18 8.90 13.79
N MET A 63 -12.52 7.75 13.70
CA MET A 63 -11.66 7.30 14.79
C MET A 63 -10.49 8.28 14.94
N PRO A 64 -10.20 8.78 16.16
CA PRO A 64 -9.00 9.55 16.41
C PRO A 64 -7.76 8.73 16.06
N TYR A 65 -6.95 9.24 15.12
CA TYR A 65 -5.67 8.65 14.75
C TYR A 65 -4.57 9.71 15.00
N PRO A 66 -3.42 9.35 15.62
CA PRO A 66 -2.31 10.28 15.78
C PRO A 66 -1.75 10.66 14.42
N HIS A 67 -2.01 11.88 13.96
CA HIS A 67 -1.55 12.36 12.65
C HIS A 67 -0.06 12.71 12.61
N ASP A 68 0.60 12.72 13.77
CA ASP A 68 2.01 13.03 13.98
C ASP A 68 2.91 11.78 14.08
N LYS A 69 2.34 10.57 13.96
CA LYS A 69 3.07 9.31 14.08
C LYS A 69 2.90 8.43 12.86
N CYS A 70 3.98 7.74 12.50
CA CYS A 70 3.97 6.63 11.56
C CYS A 70 3.62 5.31 12.27
N LEU A 71 3.28 4.28 11.50
CA LEU A 71 2.99 2.95 12.04
C LEU A 71 4.16 2.37 12.86
N HIS A 72 5.40 2.58 12.42
CA HIS A 72 6.58 2.09 13.13
C HIS A 72 6.80 2.83 14.47
N ASP A 73 6.41 4.11 14.58
CA ASP A 73 6.49 4.85 15.85
C ASP A 73 5.56 4.24 16.90
N LEU A 74 4.35 3.86 16.48
CA LEU A 74 3.39 3.17 17.36
C LEU A 74 3.92 1.81 17.82
N PHE A 75 4.67 1.11 16.96
CA PHE A 75 5.34 -0.13 17.33
C PHE A 75 6.45 0.10 18.37
N VAL A 76 7.32 1.09 18.15
CA VAL A 76 8.40 1.46 19.08
C VAL A 76 7.83 1.85 20.44
N ASP A 77 6.76 2.65 20.47
CA ASP A 77 6.05 3.02 21.70
C ASP A 77 5.52 1.78 22.44
N GLN A 78 4.97 0.81 21.71
CA GLN A 78 4.47 -0.43 22.31
C GLN A 78 5.62 -1.30 22.81
N ALA A 79 6.72 -1.38 22.06
CA ALA A 79 7.90 -2.14 22.45
C ALA A 79 8.54 -1.60 23.73
N ALA A 80 8.56 -0.28 23.90
CA ALA A 80 9.00 0.35 25.15
C ALA A 80 8.07 0.05 26.34
N LYS A 81 6.76 -0.07 26.12
CA LYS A 81 5.77 -0.36 27.19
C LYS A 81 5.79 -1.81 27.64
N THR A 82 5.93 -2.75 26.72
CA THR A 82 5.83 -4.19 27.00
C THR A 82 6.95 -4.99 26.34
N PRO A 83 8.22 -4.71 26.68
CA PRO A 83 9.36 -5.20 25.92
C PRO A 83 9.51 -6.72 25.95
N ASP A 84 9.11 -7.35 27.07
CA ASP A 84 9.33 -8.79 27.29
C ASP A 84 8.09 -9.64 26.92
N LEU A 85 7.02 -9.01 26.41
CA LEU A 85 5.86 -9.76 25.89
C LEU A 85 6.14 -10.27 24.47
N PRO A 86 5.60 -11.45 24.10
CA PRO A 86 5.65 -11.94 22.72
C PRO A 86 5.01 -10.95 21.74
N ALA A 87 5.73 -10.60 20.67
CA ALA A 87 5.27 -9.74 19.58
C ALA A 87 5.02 -10.53 18.29
N ILE A 88 5.92 -11.46 17.97
CA ILE A 88 5.82 -12.35 16.81
C ILE A 88 5.92 -13.80 17.30
N VAL A 89 4.96 -14.63 16.88
CA VAL A 89 4.96 -16.06 17.12
C VAL A 89 4.81 -16.75 15.78
N ASP A 90 5.81 -17.56 15.42
CA ASP A 90 5.80 -18.41 14.24
C ASP A 90 5.85 -19.89 14.69
N PRO A 91 4.69 -20.55 14.81
CA PRO A 91 4.61 -21.93 15.27
C PRO A 91 5.26 -22.92 14.30
N ALA A 92 5.31 -22.61 13.00
CA ALA A 92 5.87 -23.50 11.99
C ALA A 92 7.40 -23.55 12.11
N ALA A 93 8.02 -22.41 12.41
CA ALA A 93 9.46 -22.31 12.67
C ALA A 93 9.83 -22.59 14.14
N GLY A 94 8.86 -22.67 15.06
CA GLY A 94 9.10 -22.76 16.50
C GLY A 94 9.73 -21.49 17.08
N VAL A 95 9.50 -20.34 16.45
CA VAL A 95 10.09 -19.05 16.81
C VAL A 95 9.08 -18.21 17.60
N THR A 96 9.54 -17.58 18.68
CA THR A 96 8.80 -16.53 19.39
C THR A 96 9.76 -15.40 19.68
N LEU A 97 9.43 -14.20 19.20
CA LEU A 97 10.20 -12.98 19.41
C LEU A 97 9.39 -12.04 20.29
N THR A 98 10.04 -11.52 21.32
CA THR A 98 9.52 -10.46 22.17
C THR A 98 9.52 -9.12 21.45
N PHE A 99 8.75 -8.15 21.94
CA PHE A 99 8.78 -6.79 21.39
C PHE A 99 10.19 -6.20 21.36
N ARG A 100 11.00 -6.44 22.40
CA ARG A 100 12.39 -5.97 22.48
C ARG A 100 13.27 -6.56 21.38
N GLU A 101 13.14 -7.86 21.11
CA GLU A 101 13.91 -8.55 20.08
C GLU A 101 13.51 -8.08 18.68
N VAL A 102 12.20 -7.96 18.43
CA VAL A 102 11.69 -7.44 17.15
C VAL A 102 12.19 -6.01 16.91
N ASP A 103 12.13 -5.16 17.94
CA ASP A 103 12.59 -3.77 17.84
C ASP A 103 14.08 -3.69 17.45
N ALA A 104 14.94 -4.43 18.16
CA ALA A 104 16.38 -4.46 17.91
C ALA A 104 16.74 -5.05 16.54
N LEU A 105 16.12 -6.17 16.15
CA LEU A 105 16.36 -6.80 14.85
C LEU A 105 15.93 -5.90 13.69
N THR A 106 14.78 -5.25 13.83
CA THR A 106 14.23 -4.36 12.81
C THR A 106 15.01 -3.05 12.71
N ASP A 107 15.58 -2.54 13.80
CA ASP A 107 16.50 -1.38 13.78
C ASP A 107 17.79 -1.68 13.02
N ALA A 108 18.38 -2.86 13.26
CA ALA A 108 19.57 -3.31 12.54
C ALA A 108 19.30 -3.45 11.03
N LEU A 109 18.17 -4.07 10.67
CA LEU A 109 17.75 -4.18 9.27
C LEU A 109 17.42 -2.82 8.65
N ALA A 110 16.75 -1.93 9.38
CA ALA A 110 16.42 -0.58 8.88
C ALA A 110 17.68 0.24 8.60
N THR A 111 18.69 0.14 9.47
CA THR A 111 20.01 0.77 9.26
C THR A 111 20.68 0.25 7.99
N MET A 112 20.62 -1.07 7.77
CA MET A 112 21.12 -1.73 6.57
C MET A 112 20.40 -1.25 5.30
N LEU A 113 19.08 -1.08 5.35
CA LEU A 113 18.25 -0.56 4.25
C LEU A 113 18.56 0.91 3.97
N TYR A 114 18.70 1.74 5.01
CA TYR A 114 19.09 3.14 4.89
C TYR A 114 20.42 3.29 4.13
N HIS A 115 21.42 2.48 4.47
CA HIS A 115 22.71 2.47 3.75
C HIS A 115 22.62 1.97 2.31
N ARG A 116 21.53 1.28 1.94
CA ARG A 116 21.22 0.88 0.55
C ARG A 116 20.34 1.89 -0.18
N GLY A 117 20.11 3.07 0.40
CA GLY A 117 19.36 4.15 -0.22
C GLY A 117 17.85 4.09 0.00
N VAL A 118 17.37 3.27 0.94
CA VAL A 118 15.96 3.27 1.34
C VAL A 118 15.65 4.49 2.19
N GLY A 119 14.52 5.14 1.88
CA GLY A 119 13.99 6.32 2.54
C GLY A 119 12.55 6.61 2.07
N PRO A 120 12.00 7.80 2.36
CA PRO A 120 10.64 8.17 1.98
C PRO A 120 10.33 7.91 0.50
N GLY A 121 9.28 7.12 0.24
CA GLY A 121 8.82 6.78 -1.10
C GLY A 121 9.63 5.69 -1.81
N VAL A 122 10.68 5.15 -1.20
CA VAL A 122 11.49 4.08 -1.79
C VAL A 122 10.89 2.70 -1.44
N PRO A 123 10.54 1.87 -2.44
CA PRO A 123 9.96 0.55 -2.20
C PRO A 123 11.04 -0.49 -1.83
N VAL A 124 10.72 -1.37 -0.90
CA VAL A 124 11.52 -2.54 -0.50
C VAL A 124 10.74 -3.79 -0.84
N GLY A 125 11.28 -4.61 -1.75
CA GLY A 125 10.67 -5.88 -2.13
C GLY A 125 10.83 -6.93 -1.03
N ILE A 126 9.80 -7.71 -0.77
CA ILE A 126 9.84 -8.85 0.16
C ILE A 126 9.33 -10.08 -0.59
N PHE A 127 10.23 -11.02 -0.89
CA PHE A 127 9.96 -12.19 -1.74
C PHE A 127 10.19 -13.51 -1.00
N PHE A 128 9.35 -13.79 -0.02
CA PHE A 128 9.27 -15.09 0.64
C PHE A 128 7.93 -15.22 1.35
N GLU A 129 7.60 -16.45 1.77
CA GLU A 129 6.32 -16.75 2.43
C GLU A 129 6.17 -16.02 3.77
N ARG A 130 4.95 -15.98 4.29
CA ARG A 130 4.68 -15.40 5.60
C ARG A 130 5.40 -16.17 6.70
N SER A 131 6.37 -15.51 7.34
CA SER A 131 7.16 -16.03 8.46
C SER A 131 7.52 -14.92 9.45
N ALA A 132 8.23 -15.25 10.52
CA ALA A 132 8.83 -14.25 11.41
C ALA A 132 9.74 -13.26 10.65
N GLU A 133 10.58 -13.76 9.74
CA GLU A 133 11.46 -12.95 8.90
C GLU A 133 10.67 -11.98 8.02
N TYR A 134 9.47 -12.37 7.56
CA TYR A 134 8.66 -11.53 6.68
C TYR A 134 8.20 -10.29 7.43
N LEU A 135 7.76 -10.48 8.68
CA LEU A 135 7.35 -9.39 9.55
C LEU A 135 8.54 -8.51 9.95
N LEU A 136 9.74 -9.08 10.16
CA LEU A 136 10.95 -8.30 10.40
C LEU A 136 11.33 -7.44 9.18
N ALA A 137 11.27 -7.98 7.97
CA ALA A 137 11.50 -7.23 6.73
C ALA A 137 10.46 -6.12 6.52
N TYR A 138 9.18 -6.40 6.79
CA TYR A 138 8.09 -5.44 6.73
C TYR A 138 8.29 -4.25 7.69
N ILE A 139 8.53 -4.52 8.98
CA ILE A 139 8.71 -3.48 9.99
C ILE A 139 9.98 -2.66 9.70
N SER A 140 11.07 -3.32 9.30
CA SER A 140 12.33 -2.63 8.99
C SER A 140 12.24 -1.72 7.77
N ALA A 141 11.45 -2.09 6.73
CA ALA A 141 11.17 -1.21 5.61
C ALA A 141 10.50 0.09 6.07
N HIS A 142 9.49 -0.02 6.94
CA HIS A 142 8.81 1.15 7.51
C HIS A 142 9.73 2.00 8.40
N LYS A 143 10.57 1.36 9.24
CA LYS A 143 11.55 2.06 10.09
C LYS A 143 12.63 2.78 9.27
N ALA A 144 13.03 2.23 8.13
CA ALA A 144 13.93 2.90 7.19
C ALA A 144 13.25 4.07 6.44
N GLY A 145 11.95 4.30 6.66
CA GLY A 145 11.14 5.30 5.94
C GLY A 145 10.66 4.85 4.56
N GLY A 146 10.95 3.61 4.18
CA GLY A 146 10.53 3.01 2.91
C GLY A 146 9.09 2.51 2.91
N ALA A 147 8.63 2.14 1.71
CA ALA A 147 7.38 1.42 1.51
C ALA A 147 7.68 -0.07 1.34
N TYR A 148 6.94 -0.95 2.00
CA TYR A 148 7.05 -2.39 1.71
C TYR A 148 6.30 -2.73 0.42
N MET A 149 6.86 -3.66 -0.35
CA MET A 149 6.26 -4.20 -1.56
C MET A 149 6.25 -5.74 -1.45
N PRO A 150 5.10 -6.36 -1.17
CA PRO A 150 5.02 -7.81 -1.11
C PRO A 150 5.16 -8.40 -2.51
N ILE A 151 6.02 -9.40 -2.65
CA ILE A 151 6.22 -10.16 -3.89
C ILE A 151 5.80 -11.60 -3.60
N GLU A 152 4.62 -11.98 -4.08
CA GLU A 152 4.05 -13.30 -3.81
C GLU A 152 4.76 -14.38 -4.63
N THR A 153 5.31 -15.39 -3.94
CA THR A 153 6.07 -16.49 -4.55
C THR A 153 5.22 -17.37 -5.48
N VAL A 154 3.90 -17.34 -5.32
CA VAL A 154 2.95 -18.10 -6.14
C VAL A 154 2.69 -17.49 -7.52
N TYR A 155 3.13 -16.25 -7.74
CA TYR A 155 2.90 -15.58 -9.02
C TYR A 155 3.86 -16.05 -10.11
N PRO A 156 3.40 -16.12 -11.38
CA PRO A 156 4.26 -16.52 -12.49
C PRO A 156 5.49 -15.61 -12.60
N PRO A 157 6.69 -16.16 -12.92
CA PRO A 157 7.92 -15.39 -13.02
C PRO A 157 7.83 -14.16 -13.95
N ASP A 158 7.11 -14.28 -15.07
CA ASP A 158 6.94 -13.17 -16.02
C ASP A 158 6.12 -12.01 -15.43
N LEU A 159 5.12 -12.31 -14.59
CA LEU A 159 4.35 -11.29 -13.88
C LEU A 159 5.23 -10.57 -12.86
N LEU A 160 6.03 -11.32 -12.10
CA LEU A 160 6.96 -10.79 -11.12
C LEU A 160 8.02 -9.90 -11.78
N ALA A 161 8.62 -10.35 -12.89
CA ALA A 161 9.58 -9.56 -13.67
C ALA A 161 8.97 -8.25 -14.18
N ARG A 162 7.73 -8.29 -14.69
CA ARG A 162 7.03 -7.08 -15.13
C ARG A 162 6.77 -6.11 -13.99
N VAL A 163 6.31 -6.60 -12.84
CA VAL A 163 6.06 -5.77 -11.66
C VAL A 163 7.37 -5.15 -11.12
N CYS A 164 8.43 -5.95 -10.98
CA CYS A 164 9.74 -5.46 -10.54
C CYS A 164 10.37 -4.45 -11.51
N SER A 165 10.18 -4.62 -12.82
CA SER A 165 10.70 -3.65 -13.81
C SER A 165 9.97 -2.30 -13.80
N GLN A 166 8.72 -2.27 -13.34
CA GLN A 166 7.95 -1.04 -13.16
C GLN A 166 8.26 -0.33 -11.83
N VAL A 167 8.40 -1.10 -10.74
CA VAL A 167 8.61 -0.54 -9.40
C VAL A 167 10.09 -0.26 -9.09
N GLN A 168 10.99 -1.07 -9.65
CA GLN A 168 12.45 -0.96 -9.51
C GLN A 168 12.92 -0.80 -8.05
N PRO A 169 12.52 -1.71 -7.13
CA PRO A 169 12.98 -1.63 -5.75
C PRO A 169 14.51 -1.79 -5.71
N PRO A 170 15.25 -0.89 -5.05
CA PRO A 170 16.71 -0.99 -4.95
C PRO A 170 17.16 -2.16 -4.08
N VAL A 171 16.26 -2.68 -3.23
CA VAL A 171 16.49 -3.83 -2.36
C VAL A 171 15.29 -4.77 -2.43
N VAL A 172 15.58 -6.06 -2.57
CA VAL A 172 14.59 -7.14 -2.42
C VAL A 172 15.16 -8.12 -1.41
N PHE A 173 14.41 -8.40 -0.34
CA PHE A 173 14.70 -9.53 0.53
C PHE A 173 14.15 -10.82 -0.11
N THR A 174 14.92 -11.90 -0.09
CA THR A 174 14.62 -13.19 -0.74
C THR A 174 15.04 -14.34 0.15
#